data_AF-A0A356KG17-F1
#
_entry.id   AF-A0A356KG17-F1
#
_cell.length_a   1.000
_cell.length_b   1.000
_cell.length_c   1.000
_cell.angle_alpha   90.00
_cell.angle_beta   90.00
_cell.angle_gamma   90.00
#
_symmetry.space_group_name_H-M   'P 1'
#
loop_
_entity.id
_entity.type
_entity.pdbx_description
1 polymer ?
#
loop_
_entity_poly.entity_id
_entity_poly.type
_entity_poly.pdbx_seq_one_letter_code
_entity_poly.pdbx_strand_id
1 'polypeptide(L)'
;MAWNFDDFLRRLEAIKGMGSLEDLLDQVPGLGAVLREVDFKLDDLEPIENILRAMTLDERLDPRLLEGESGLERRQRIAERAGTTVEAVESLIWQFNSLMKMLENMSPDEVTQELIQDSTPERETWQVSPDAWKASFEEDESDWLEHEEDSEGESPAALEERLDEILRKIGREGMDALSDAEREFLDASSKRLRDR
;
A
#
# COMPACT_ATOMS: atom_id res chain seq x y z
N MET A 1 -0.64 9.12 -4.54
CA MET A 1 -1.94 8.50 -4.24
C MET A 1 -2.53 9.29 -3.07
N ALA A 2 -3.65 10.00 -3.24
CA ALA A 2 -4.19 10.84 -2.17
C ALA A 2 -4.94 9.94 -1.18
N TRP A 3 -4.42 9.81 0.04
CA TRP A 3 -5.16 9.16 1.11
C TRP A 3 -6.40 9.99 1.43
N ASN A 4 -7.56 9.36 1.34
CA ASN A 4 -8.86 9.95 1.61
C ASN A 4 -9.64 9.07 2.60
N PHE A 5 -10.84 9.48 2.99
CA PHE A 5 -11.65 8.75 3.98
C PHE A 5 -12.16 7.40 3.46
N ASP A 6 -12.30 7.21 2.14
CA ASP A 6 -12.68 5.91 1.56
C ASP A 6 -11.56 4.89 1.77
N ASP A 7 -10.31 5.29 1.53
CA ASP A 7 -9.17 4.41 1.77
C ASP A 7 -8.99 4.11 3.26
N PHE A 8 -9.28 5.07 4.14
CA PHE A 8 -9.29 4.84 5.59
C PHE A 8 -10.37 3.84 5.99
N LEU A 9 -11.60 3.99 5.48
CA LEU A 9 -12.70 3.07 5.72
C LEU A 9 -12.35 1.63 5.30
N ARG A 10 -11.75 1.43 4.12
CA ARG A 10 -11.32 0.11 3.66
C ARG A 10 -10.31 -0.57 4.59
N ARG A 11 -9.42 0.21 5.21
CA ARG A 11 -8.43 -0.30 6.17
C ARG A 11 -9.09 -0.69 7.49
N LEU A 12 -10.04 0.10 7.96
CA LEU A 12 -10.84 -0.25 9.13
C LEU A 12 -11.64 -1.54 8.89
N GLU A 13 -12.25 -1.68 7.71
CA GLU A 13 -12.97 -2.90 7.31
C GLU A 13 -12.05 -4.13 7.25
N ALA A 14 -10.82 -3.97 6.76
CA ALA A 14 -9.83 -5.06 6.74
C ALA A 14 -9.47 -5.53 8.16
N ILE A 15 -9.23 -4.59 9.09
CA ILE A 15 -8.95 -4.90 10.51
C ILE A 15 -10.16 -5.61 11.15
N LYS A 16 -11.37 -5.12 10.89
CA LYS A 16 -12.61 -5.72 11.40
C LYS A 16 -12.88 -7.12 10.83
N GLY A 17 -12.50 -7.35 9.57
CA GLY A 17 -12.69 -8.63 8.87
C GLY A 17 -11.77 -9.75 9.36
N MET A 18 -10.67 -9.42 10.04
CA MET A 18 -9.71 -10.40 10.55
C MET A 18 -10.13 -11.04 11.88
N GLY A 19 -11.22 -10.58 12.51
CA GLY A 19 -11.79 -11.21 13.71
C GLY A 19 -11.50 -10.45 15.00
N SER A 20 -11.22 -11.17 16.09
CA SER A 20 -10.98 -10.54 17.40
C SER A 20 -9.65 -9.77 17.40
N LEU A 21 -9.56 -8.67 18.15
CA LEU A 21 -8.30 -7.93 18.31
C LEU A 21 -7.23 -8.84 18.87
N GLU A 22 -7.62 -9.73 19.78
CA GLU A 22 -6.74 -10.67 20.47
C GLU A 22 -6.01 -11.58 19.47
N ASP A 23 -6.73 -12.13 18.48
CA ASP A 23 -6.11 -12.98 17.46
C ASP A 23 -5.13 -12.22 16.55
N LEU A 24 -5.39 -10.93 16.30
CA LEU A 24 -4.49 -10.06 15.55
C LEU A 24 -3.25 -9.67 16.36
N LEU A 25 -3.43 -9.40 17.65
CA LEU A 25 -2.34 -9.10 18.58
C LEU A 25 -1.41 -10.30 18.77
N ASP A 26 -1.96 -11.51 18.77
CA ASP A 26 -1.19 -12.75 18.93
C ASP A 26 -0.42 -13.14 17.66
N GLN A 27 -0.87 -12.69 16.49
CA GLN A 27 -0.24 -12.99 15.19
C GLN A 27 0.74 -11.91 14.71
N VAL A 28 0.58 -10.67 15.16
CA VAL A 28 1.44 -9.55 14.76
C VAL A 28 2.31 -9.12 15.94
N PRO A 29 3.60 -9.51 15.98
CA PRO A 29 4.51 -9.06 17.04
C PRO A 29 4.61 -7.53 17.05
N GLY A 30 4.65 -6.93 18.24
CA GLY A 30 4.74 -5.47 18.42
C GLY A 30 3.41 -4.72 18.39
N LEU A 31 2.37 -5.22 17.72
CA LEU A 31 1.09 -4.51 17.54
C LEU A 31 0.37 -4.23 18.87
N GLY A 32 0.50 -5.12 19.86
CA GLY A 32 -0.13 -4.97 21.18
C GLY A 32 0.49 -3.90 22.05
N ALA A 33 1.76 -3.55 21.82
CA ALA A 33 2.42 -2.44 22.50
C ALA A 33 1.95 -1.12 21.90
N VAL A 34 1.92 -1.03 20.57
CA VAL A 34 1.47 0.17 19.84
C VAL A 34 0.01 0.50 20.16
N LEU A 35 -0.91 -0.46 20.08
CA LEU A 35 -2.32 -0.22 20.37
C LEU A 35 -2.61 0.20 21.82
N ARG A 36 -1.78 -0.25 22.78
CA ARG A 36 -1.86 0.20 24.17
C ARG A 36 -1.37 1.64 24.35
N GLU A 37 -0.42 2.08 23.54
CA GLU A 37 0.11 3.45 23.59
C GLU A 37 -0.88 4.46 22.98
N VAL A 38 -1.65 4.06 21.96
CA VAL A 38 -2.72 4.88 21.38
C VAL A 38 -4.10 4.71 22.06
N ASP A 39 -4.20 3.91 23.13
CA ASP A 39 -5.47 3.54 23.83
C ASP A 39 -6.61 3.20 22.86
N PHE A 40 -6.27 2.50 21.78
CA PHE A 40 -7.19 2.24 20.68
C PHE A 40 -7.85 0.87 20.87
N LYS A 41 -9.16 0.84 21.13
CA LYS A 41 -9.92 -0.41 21.28
C LYS A 41 -10.68 -0.71 19.99
N LEU A 42 -10.89 -1.99 19.68
CA LEU A 42 -11.76 -2.36 18.56
C LEU A 42 -13.19 -1.82 18.72
N ASP A 43 -13.67 -1.68 19.95
CA ASP A 43 -14.98 -1.10 20.24
C ASP A 43 -15.06 0.37 19.81
N ASP A 44 -13.93 1.06 19.70
CA ASP A 44 -13.86 2.44 19.22
C ASP A 44 -13.92 2.53 17.68
N LEU A 45 -13.82 1.39 16.97
CA LEU A 45 -13.94 1.37 15.50
C LEU A 45 -15.36 1.55 15.00
N GLU A 46 -16.35 1.02 15.70
CA GLU A 46 -17.74 1.07 15.24
C GLU A 46 -18.29 2.50 15.16
N PRO A 47 -18.06 3.38 16.16
CA PRO A 47 -18.42 4.80 16.06
C PRO A 47 -17.71 5.52 14.89
N ILE A 48 -16.43 5.22 14.66
CA ILE A 48 -15.64 5.80 13.57
C ILE A 48 -16.23 5.37 12.21
N GLU A 49 -16.50 4.07 12.04
CA GLU A 49 -17.11 3.51 10.83
C GLU A 49 -18.46 4.16 10.55
N ASN A 50 -19.31 4.33 11.57
CA ASN A 50 -20.62 4.98 11.43
C ASN A 50 -20.49 6.44 10.96
N ILE A 51 -19.53 7.20 11.48
CA ILE A 51 -19.25 8.56 11.03
C ILE A 51 -18.82 8.58 9.55
N LEU A 52 -17.86 7.72 9.18
CA LEU A 52 -17.38 7.62 7.80
C LEU A 52 -18.50 7.23 6.83
N ARG A 53 -19.36 6.28 7.23
CA ARG A 53 -20.51 5.84 6.45
C ARG A 53 -21.59 6.91 6.30
N ALA A 54 -21.71 7.85 7.24
CA ALA A 54 -22.64 8.98 7.17
C ALA A 54 -22.22 10.09 6.18
N MET A 55 -20.95 10.12 5.78
CA MET A 55 -20.43 11.05 4.77
C MET A 55 -20.95 10.73 3.36
N THR A 56 -21.05 11.75 2.52
CA THR A 56 -21.26 11.62 1.08
C THR A 56 -19.96 11.20 0.36
N LEU A 57 -20.07 10.71 -0.87
CA LEU A 57 -18.90 10.30 -1.65
C LEU A 57 -17.91 11.45 -1.84
N ASP A 58 -18.39 12.65 -2.18
CA ASP A 58 -17.54 13.82 -2.38
C ASP A 58 -16.75 14.19 -1.12
N GLU A 59 -17.40 14.10 0.04
CA GLU A 59 -16.76 14.36 1.33
C GLU A 59 -15.75 13.28 1.71
N ARG A 60 -15.98 12.03 1.30
CA ARG A 60 -15.01 10.95 1.54
C ARG A 60 -13.77 11.10 0.66
N LEU A 61 -13.97 11.49 -0.59
CA LEU A 61 -12.89 11.68 -1.57
C LEU A 61 -12.09 12.95 -1.30
N ASP A 62 -12.74 14.00 -0.79
CA ASP A 62 -12.10 15.27 -0.45
C ASP A 62 -12.36 15.69 1.01
N PRO A 63 -11.46 15.29 1.93
CA PRO A 63 -11.55 15.64 3.36
C PRO A 63 -11.62 17.14 3.66
N ARG A 64 -11.06 17.98 2.77
CA ARG A 64 -11.01 19.45 2.95
C ARG A 64 -12.40 20.07 2.96
N LEU A 65 -13.39 19.41 2.37
CA LEU A 65 -14.79 19.85 2.39
C LEU A 65 -15.37 19.89 3.81
N LEU A 66 -14.80 19.14 4.75
CA LEU A 66 -15.25 19.06 6.14
C LEU A 66 -14.49 20.01 7.08
N GLU A 67 -13.45 20.68 6.59
CA GLU A 67 -12.58 21.55 7.39
C GLU A 67 -13.13 22.97 7.57
N GLY A 68 -12.72 23.59 8.67
CA GLY A 68 -13.00 25.00 8.96
C GLY A 68 -14.48 25.33 9.10
N GLU A 69 -14.80 26.62 8.96
CA GLU A 69 -16.16 27.14 9.11
C GLU A 69 -17.08 26.69 7.96
N SER A 70 -16.55 26.58 6.73
CA SER A 70 -17.30 26.11 5.56
C SER A 70 -17.76 24.65 5.66
N GLY A 71 -17.06 23.83 6.45
CA GLY A 71 -17.42 22.43 6.68
C GLY A 71 -18.44 22.21 7.80
N LEU A 72 -18.83 23.25 8.57
CA LEU A 72 -19.65 23.09 9.77
C LEU A 72 -21.02 22.46 9.48
N GLU A 73 -21.72 22.92 8.44
CA GLU A 73 -23.02 22.38 8.03
C GLU A 73 -22.93 20.88 7.67
N ARG A 74 -21.83 20.48 7.01
CA ARG A 74 -21.59 19.07 6.65
C ARG A 74 -21.34 18.23 7.90
N ARG A 75 -20.52 18.73 8.82
CA ARG A 75 -20.24 18.04 10.09
C ARG A 75 -21.49 17.86 10.95
N GLN A 76 -22.37 18.87 11.01
CA GLN A 76 -23.68 18.76 11.67
C GLN A 76 -24.54 17.66 11.04
N ARG A 77 -24.70 17.68 9.72
CA ARG A 77 -25.47 16.66 9.01
C ARG A 77 -24.89 15.24 9.17
N ILE A 78 -23.56 15.11 9.19
CA ILE A 78 -22.87 13.83 9.44
C ILE A 78 -23.15 13.34 10.86
N ALA A 79 -23.01 14.22 11.86
CA ALA A 79 -23.27 13.88 13.26
C ALA A 79 -24.70 13.38 13.47
N GLU A 80 -25.69 14.07 12.90
CA GLU A 80 -27.10 13.65 12.94
C GLU A 80 -27.32 12.27 12.30
N ARG A 81 -26.71 12.02 11.14
CA ARG A 81 -26.84 10.73 10.43
C ARG A 81 -26.12 9.58 11.13
N ALA A 82 -24.97 9.84 11.73
CA ALA A 82 -24.19 8.85 12.46
C ALA A 82 -24.69 8.63 13.91
N GLY A 83 -25.64 9.44 14.38
CA GLY A 83 -26.15 9.37 15.75
C GLY A 83 -25.11 9.79 16.80
N THR A 84 -24.24 10.74 16.46
CA THR A 84 -23.14 11.23 17.31
C THR A 84 -23.15 12.75 17.43
N THR A 85 -22.12 13.35 18.03
CA THR A 85 -21.99 14.80 18.19
C THR A 85 -21.06 15.42 17.14
N VAL A 86 -21.17 16.72 16.92
CA VAL A 86 -20.32 17.45 15.96
C VAL A 86 -18.86 17.42 16.38
N GLU A 87 -18.60 17.44 17.68
CA GLU A 87 -17.27 17.36 18.28
C GLU A 87 -16.62 16.00 18.01
N ALA A 88 -17.40 14.91 18.01
CA ALA A 88 -16.89 13.59 17.65
C ALA A 88 -16.47 13.53 16.18
N VAL A 89 -17.24 14.14 15.28
CA VAL A 89 -16.90 14.25 13.85
C VAL A 89 -15.64 15.11 13.66
N GLU A 90 -15.54 16.25 14.36
CA GLU A 90 -14.37 17.13 14.32
C GLU A 90 -13.11 16.44 14.84
N SER A 91 -13.22 15.69 15.94
CA SER A 91 -12.12 14.89 16.49
C SER A 91 -11.64 13.84 15.49
N LEU A 92 -12.55 13.13 14.81
CA LEU A 92 -12.18 12.16 13.78
C LEU A 92 -11.42 12.81 12.62
N ILE A 93 -11.89 13.97 12.15
CA ILE A 93 -11.21 14.72 11.08
C ILE A 93 -9.80 15.13 11.52
N TRP A 94 -9.65 15.60 12.76
CA TRP A 94 -8.34 15.96 13.30
C TRP A 94 -7.39 14.76 13.43
N GLN A 95 -7.90 13.62 13.88
CA GLN A 95 -7.14 12.36 13.97
C GLN A 95 -6.69 11.90 12.58
N PHE A 96 -7.60 11.92 11.60
CA PHE A 96 -7.30 11.58 10.21
C PHE A 96 -6.22 12.52 9.64
N ASN A 97 -6.36 13.83 9.80
CA ASN A 97 -5.38 14.80 9.30
C ASN A 97 -4.02 14.67 9.98
N SER A 98 -3.98 14.33 11.27
CA SER A 98 -2.72 14.03 11.97
C SER A 98 -2.04 12.81 11.38
N LEU A 99 -2.80 11.77 11.08
CA LEU A 99 -2.32 10.53 10.48
C LEU A 99 -1.81 10.76 9.05
N MET A 100 -2.55 11.53 8.25
CA MET A 100 -2.13 12.03 6.93
C MET A 100 -0.79 12.75 6.99
N LYS A 101 -0.65 13.66 7.95
CA LYS A 101 0.57 14.45 8.11
C LYS A 101 1.74 13.59 8.56
N MET A 102 1.52 12.58 9.39
CA MET A 102 2.56 11.61 9.73
C MET A 102 3.02 10.86 8.47
N LEU A 103 2.08 10.36 7.65
CA LEU A 103 2.43 9.69 6.39
C LEU A 103 3.08 10.60 5.34
N GLU A 104 2.77 11.89 5.36
CA GLU A 104 3.42 12.85 4.47
C GLU A 104 4.87 13.11 4.90
N ASN A 105 5.15 13.08 6.20
CA ASN A 105 6.49 13.29 6.75
C ASN A 105 7.33 12.02 6.85
N MET A 106 6.70 10.85 6.76
CA MET A 106 7.39 9.56 6.68
C MET A 106 7.54 9.18 5.19
N SER A 107 8.77 8.96 4.74
CA SER A 107 8.95 8.41 3.39
C SER A 107 8.29 7.02 3.30
N PRO A 108 7.76 6.60 2.14
CA PRO A 108 7.26 5.24 1.93
C PRO A 108 8.28 4.15 2.33
N ASP A 109 9.58 4.47 2.22
CA ASP A 109 10.71 3.63 2.59
C ASP A 109 10.93 3.56 4.13
N GLU A 110 10.54 4.59 4.89
CA GLU A 110 10.62 4.61 6.36
C GLU A 110 9.42 3.88 7.00
N VAL A 111 8.21 4.01 6.44
CA VAL A 111 7.02 3.26 6.90
C VAL A 111 7.23 1.76 6.70
N THR A 112 7.84 1.37 5.58
CA THR A 112 8.24 -0.03 5.35
C THR A 112 9.40 -0.45 6.25
N GLN A 113 10.35 0.43 6.60
CA GLN A 113 11.43 0.07 7.52
C GLN A 113 11.01 -0.03 9.00
N GLU A 114 10.10 0.78 9.51
CA GLU A 114 9.59 0.64 10.89
C GLU A 114 8.73 -0.62 11.07
N LEU A 115 7.94 -0.99 10.07
CA LEU A 115 7.17 -2.25 10.06
C LEU A 115 8.04 -3.51 9.86
N ILE A 116 9.30 -3.36 9.43
CA ILE A 116 10.26 -4.45 9.22
C ILE A 116 11.24 -4.61 10.39
N GLN A 117 11.39 -3.61 11.27
CA GLN A 117 12.42 -3.64 12.33
C GLN A 117 12.05 -4.45 13.59
N ASP A 118 10.77 -4.76 13.85
CA ASP A 118 10.36 -5.48 15.08
C ASP A 118 10.06 -6.99 14.88
N SER A 119 10.35 -7.53 13.69
CA SER A 119 10.11 -8.95 13.39
C SER A 119 11.22 -9.61 12.58
N THR A 120 12.48 -9.31 12.92
CA THR A 120 13.57 -10.25 12.62
C THR A 120 13.81 -11.13 13.85
N PRO A 121 13.29 -12.38 13.92
CA PRO A 121 13.92 -13.36 14.78
C PRO A 121 15.36 -13.55 14.28
N GLU A 122 16.31 -13.69 15.20
CA GLU A 122 17.70 -14.01 14.89
C GLU A 122 17.74 -15.08 13.79
N ARG A 123 18.40 -14.75 12.67
CA ARG A 123 18.51 -15.64 11.52
C ARG A 123 19.18 -16.94 11.96
N GLU A 124 18.40 -17.96 12.27
CA GLU A 124 18.82 -19.33 12.00
C GLU A 124 19.11 -19.37 10.50
N THR A 125 20.39 -19.52 10.17
CA THR A 125 20.87 -19.61 8.82
C THR A 125 20.24 -20.82 8.15
N TRP A 126 19.21 -20.60 7.34
CA TRP A 126 18.77 -21.58 6.36
C TRP A 126 19.93 -21.79 5.38
N GLN A 127 20.66 -22.89 5.53
CA GLN A 127 21.59 -23.37 4.50
C GLN A 127 20.74 -23.87 3.33
N VAL A 128 20.40 -22.97 2.41
CA VAL A 128 19.82 -23.35 1.13
C VAL A 128 20.97 -23.69 0.18
N SER A 129 21.03 -24.95 -0.26
CA SER A 129 21.97 -25.36 -1.31
C SER A 129 21.61 -24.64 -2.62
N PRO A 130 22.57 -24.08 -3.38
CA PRO A 130 22.32 -23.31 -4.61
C PRO A 130 21.48 -24.01 -5.69
N ASP A 131 21.29 -25.33 -5.59
CA ASP A 131 20.58 -26.15 -6.58
C ASP A 131 19.19 -26.65 -6.12
N ALA A 132 18.71 -26.25 -4.94
CA ALA A 132 17.45 -26.77 -4.39
C ALA A 132 16.19 -26.35 -5.17
N TRP A 133 16.25 -25.25 -5.94
CA TRP A 133 15.14 -24.78 -6.78
C TRP A 133 15.06 -25.50 -8.14
N LYS A 134 16.13 -26.21 -8.55
CA LYS A 134 16.16 -26.95 -9.81
C LYS A 134 15.41 -28.28 -9.75
N ALA A 135 15.25 -28.86 -8.57
CA ALA A 135 14.60 -30.16 -8.40
C ALA A 135 13.06 -30.11 -8.43
N SER A 136 12.47 -28.91 -8.46
CA SER A 136 11.00 -28.73 -8.46
C SER A 136 10.45 -28.25 -9.81
N PHE A 137 11.29 -28.12 -10.84
CA PHE A 137 10.90 -27.53 -12.12
C PHE A 137 11.03 -28.48 -13.33
N GLU A 138 11.57 -29.69 -13.13
CA GLU A 138 11.55 -30.77 -14.12
C GLU A 138 10.29 -31.64 -13.91
N GLU A 139 9.14 -31.27 -14.48
CA GLU A 139 8.17 -32.29 -14.97
C GLU A 139 7.00 -31.75 -15.84
N ASP A 140 6.77 -30.43 -15.94
CA ASP A 140 5.69 -29.89 -16.79
C ASP A 140 6.19 -29.05 -17.98
N GLU A 141 7.26 -29.50 -18.63
CA GLU A 141 7.86 -28.86 -19.81
C GLU A 141 7.27 -29.35 -21.15
N SER A 142 6.17 -30.13 -21.12
CA SER A 142 5.61 -30.78 -22.34
C SER A 142 4.34 -30.15 -22.90
N ASP A 143 3.76 -29.14 -22.24
CA ASP A 143 2.46 -28.56 -22.64
C ASP A 143 2.56 -27.19 -23.34
N TRP A 144 3.78 -26.67 -23.52
CA TRP A 144 4.02 -25.33 -24.09
C TRP A 144 4.64 -25.33 -25.49
N LEU A 145 4.66 -26.47 -26.20
CA LEU A 145 5.28 -26.59 -27.53
C LEU A 145 4.29 -26.81 -28.68
N GLU A 146 3.14 -26.15 -28.66
CA GLU A 146 2.33 -26.01 -29.88
C GLU A 146 1.70 -24.62 -29.95
N HIS A 147 2.52 -23.57 -30.16
CA HIS A 147 2.17 -22.35 -30.91
C HIS A 147 3.41 -21.42 -30.99
N GLU A 148 4.41 -21.82 -31.77
CA GLU A 148 5.39 -20.88 -32.33
C GLU A 148 5.12 -20.72 -33.83
N GLU A 149 4.41 -19.66 -34.20
CA GLU A 149 4.64 -18.98 -35.47
C GLU A 149 4.63 -17.47 -35.21
N ASP A 150 5.76 -16.86 -35.55
CA ASP A 150 5.97 -15.44 -35.86
C ASP A 150 5.86 -14.39 -34.74
N SER A 151 6.93 -14.24 -33.95
CA SER A 151 7.50 -12.91 -33.74
C SER A 151 8.93 -13.00 -33.20
N GLU A 152 9.87 -12.37 -33.91
CA GLU A 152 11.23 -12.08 -33.43
C GLU A 152 11.16 -11.23 -32.14
N GLY A 153 11.12 -11.88 -30.98
CA GLY A 153 11.12 -11.22 -29.68
C GLY A 153 12.40 -11.55 -28.92
N GLU A 154 13.12 -10.52 -28.45
CA GLU A 154 14.27 -10.68 -27.56
C GLU A 154 13.87 -11.56 -26.35
N SER A 155 14.71 -12.56 -26.02
CA SER A 155 14.52 -13.43 -24.86
C SER A 155 14.38 -12.61 -23.56
N PRO A 156 13.55 -13.04 -22.58
CA PRO A 156 13.37 -12.32 -21.31
C PRO A 156 14.68 -11.95 -20.61
N ALA A 157 15.68 -12.83 -20.67
CA ALA A 157 17.00 -12.58 -20.09
C ALA A 157 17.77 -11.44 -20.80
N ALA A 158 17.62 -11.32 -22.12
CA ALA A 158 18.24 -10.25 -22.90
C ALA A 158 17.57 -8.89 -22.64
N LEU A 159 16.25 -8.90 -22.39
CA LEU A 159 15.47 -7.73 -21.98
C LEU A 159 15.92 -7.20 -20.61
N GLU A 160 16.12 -8.09 -19.64
CA GLU A 160 16.57 -7.73 -18.29
C GLU A 160 17.99 -7.16 -18.29
N GLU A 161 18.91 -7.76 -19.04
CA GLU A 161 20.29 -7.26 -19.17
C GLU A 161 20.32 -5.85 -19.79
N ARG A 162 19.51 -5.61 -20.82
CA ARG A 162 19.39 -4.31 -21.48
C ARG A 162 18.77 -3.24 -20.57
N LEU A 163 17.83 -3.62 -19.70
CA LEU A 163 17.28 -2.73 -18.68
C LEU A 163 18.33 -2.34 -17.63
N ASP A 164 19.10 -3.31 -17.12
CA ASP A 164 20.14 -3.05 -16.12
C ASP A 164 21.23 -2.11 -16.67
N GLU A 165 21.59 -2.25 -17.93
CA GLU A 165 22.56 -1.36 -18.60
C GLU A 165 22.04 0.08 -18.69
N ILE A 166 20.79 0.27 -19.09
CA ILE A 166 20.15 1.59 -19.18
C ILE A 166 20.04 2.23 -17.78
N LEU A 167 19.64 1.46 -16.76
CA LEU A 167 19.55 1.97 -15.39
C LEU A 167 20.93 2.37 -14.82
N ARG A 168 21.99 1.59 -15.11
CA ARG A 168 23.37 1.97 -14.76
C ARG A 168 23.84 3.24 -15.47
N LYS A 169 23.39 3.48 -16.69
CA LYS A 169 23.73 4.67 -17.46
C LYS A 169 23.04 5.91 -16.89
N ILE A 170 21.74 5.80 -16.55
CA ILE A 170 20.98 6.85 -15.87
C ILE A 170 21.64 7.23 -14.54
N GLY A 171 22.07 6.25 -13.74
CA GLY A 171 22.73 6.49 -12.46
C GLY A 171 24.08 7.23 -12.57
N ARG A 172 24.74 7.20 -13.73
CA ARG A 172 26.03 7.86 -13.96
C ARG A 172 25.90 9.22 -14.66
N GLU A 173 24.98 9.34 -15.61
CA GLU A 173 24.94 10.48 -16.55
C GLU A 173 23.60 11.24 -16.52
N GLY A 174 22.60 10.75 -15.78
CA GLY A 174 21.25 11.32 -15.72
C GLY A 174 20.37 10.90 -16.91
N MET A 175 19.05 11.14 -16.80
CA MET A 175 18.07 10.71 -17.83
C MET A 175 18.22 11.46 -19.17
N ASP A 176 18.88 12.61 -19.17
CA ASP A 176 19.12 13.41 -20.39
C ASP A 176 20.12 12.74 -21.34
N ALA A 177 20.96 11.83 -20.81
CA ALA A 177 21.94 11.05 -21.57
C ALA A 177 21.34 9.83 -22.31
N LEU A 178 20.04 9.58 -22.16
CA LEU A 178 19.34 8.53 -22.90
C LEU A 178 19.14 8.92 -24.36
N SER A 179 19.39 7.97 -25.25
CA SER A 179 18.98 8.05 -26.65
C SER A 179 17.47 7.85 -26.79
N ASP A 180 16.90 8.31 -27.91
CA ASP A 180 15.47 8.20 -28.16
C ASP A 180 14.99 6.73 -28.18
N ALA A 181 15.84 5.81 -28.64
CA ALA A 181 15.58 4.37 -28.61
C ALA A 181 15.57 3.79 -27.18
N GLU A 182 16.44 4.27 -26.28
CA GLU A 182 16.45 3.84 -24.87
C GLU A 182 15.24 4.37 -24.10
N ARG A 183 14.78 5.59 -24.42
CA ARG A 183 13.55 6.17 -23.86
C ARG A 183 12.31 5.41 -24.30
N GLU A 184 12.21 5.08 -25.59
CA GLU A 184 11.10 4.30 -26.15
C GLU A 184 11.07 2.88 -25.57
N PHE A 185 12.23 2.26 -25.39
CA PHE A 185 12.36 0.95 -24.76
C PHE A 185 11.90 0.95 -23.29
N LEU A 186 12.26 1.98 -22.51
CA LEU A 186 11.80 2.13 -21.13
C LEU A 186 10.28 2.34 -21.04
N ASP A 187 9.70 3.12 -21.96
CA ASP A 187 8.25 3.36 -22.02
C ASP A 187 7.50 2.07 -22.38
N ALA A 188 7.98 1.33 -23.39
CA ALA A 188 7.43 0.04 -23.78
C ALA A 188 7.53 -1.01 -22.66
N SER A 189 8.65 -1.03 -21.92
CA SER A 189 8.87 -1.92 -20.78
C SER A 189 8.00 -1.56 -19.58
N SER A 190 7.83 -0.26 -19.30
CA SER A 190 6.93 0.23 -18.25
C SER A 190 5.48 -0.13 -18.51
N LYS A 191 5.05 -0.05 -19.78
CA LYS A 191 3.70 -0.44 -20.20
C LYS A 191 3.42 -1.93 -19.97
N ARG A 192 4.39 -2.80 -20.28
CA ARG A 192 4.28 -4.26 -20.06
C ARG A 192 4.18 -4.65 -18.58
N LEU A 193 4.83 -3.92 -17.67
CA LEU A 193 4.73 -4.14 -16.22
C LEU A 193 3.41 -3.64 -15.62
N ARG A 194 2.72 -2.72 -16.30
CA ARG A 194 1.42 -2.18 -15.85
C ARG A 194 0.23 -3.05 -16.27
N ASP A 195 0.39 -3.83 -17.33
CA ASP A 195 -0.65 -4.69 -17.91
C ASP A 195 -0.58 -6.15 -17.40
N ARG A 196 0.22 -6.44 -16.37
CA ARG A 196 0.35 -7.75 -15.71
C ARG A 196 -0.11 -7.67 -14.26
#